data_AF-A0A919ZHA0-F1
#
_entry.id   AF-A0A919ZHA0-F1
#
_cell.length_a   1.000
_cell.length_b   1.000
_cell.length_c   1.000
_cell.angle_alpha   90.00
_cell.angle_beta   90.00
_cell.angle_gamma   90.00
#
_symmetry.space_group_name_H-M   'P 1'
#
loop_
_entity.id
_entity.type
_entity.pdbx_description
1 polymer ?
#
loop_
_entity_poly.entity_id
_entity_poly.type
_entity_poly.pdbx_seq_one_letter_code
_entity_poly.pdbx_strand_id
1 'polypeptide(L)'
;MPYYIYLYKDRQELEIERDENPTMSDDTYTIILGNEVGLPIGVCLDDIKMIKIFPFNLDDSDNDIVKCKIIWNVFHEIRHAWQHSKQLFTEENIDLKSGNIKKYYNHPSERDANSFADKLYESNIDDILRILEVKKGNIIKSKRLH
;
A
#
# COMPACT_ATOMS: atom_id res chain seq x y z
N MET A 1 0.31 -21.41 1.14
CA MET A 1 1.70 -20.92 1.21
C MET A 1 1.72 -19.60 1.97
N PRO A 2 2.83 -19.26 2.67
CA PRO A 2 2.95 -17.94 3.31
C PRO A 2 3.01 -16.83 2.24
N TYR A 3 2.60 -15.61 2.60
CA TYR A 3 2.83 -14.43 1.76
C TYR A 3 4.24 -13.89 1.96
N TYR A 4 4.82 -13.37 0.89
CA TYR A 4 6.10 -12.66 0.91
C TYR A 4 5.88 -11.18 0.67
N ILE A 5 6.63 -10.33 1.36
CA ILE A 5 6.63 -8.89 1.13
C ILE A 5 7.87 -8.55 0.31
N TYR A 6 7.67 -7.94 -0.85
CA TYR A 6 8.72 -7.39 -1.70
C TYR A 6 8.69 -5.86 -1.62
N LEU A 7 9.82 -5.27 -1.26
CA LEU A 7 9.97 -3.82 -1.15
C LEU A 7 10.81 -3.34 -2.34
N TYR A 8 10.21 -2.57 -3.24
CA TYR A 8 10.95 -2.00 -4.35
C TYR A 8 11.86 -0.87 -3.88
N LYS A 9 13.05 -0.83 -4.46
CA LYS A 9 14.04 0.21 -4.26
C LYS A 9 13.67 1.49 -4.99
N ASP A 10 13.29 1.38 -6.26
CA ASP A 10 13.02 2.52 -7.14
C ASP A 10 12.09 2.13 -8.31
N ARG A 11 11.68 3.14 -9.09
CA ARG A 11 10.81 2.94 -10.28
C ARG A 11 11.47 2.07 -11.34
N GLN A 12 12.78 2.21 -11.52
CA GLN A 12 13.53 1.48 -12.54
C GLN A 12 13.47 -0.03 -12.29
N GLU A 13 13.55 -0.46 -11.04
CA GLU A 13 13.38 -1.87 -10.69
C GLU A 13 12.01 -2.42 -11.10
N LEU A 14 10.93 -1.65 -10.93
CA LEU A 14 9.59 -2.07 -11.36
C LEU A 14 9.46 -2.10 -12.89
N GLU A 15 10.10 -1.18 -13.60
CA GLU A 15 10.15 -1.17 -15.07
C GLU A 15 10.89 -2.40 -15.62
N ILE A 16 12.02 -2.78 -15.00
CA ILE A 16 12.75 -4.00 -15.35
C ILE A 16 11.86 -5.23 -15.16
N GLU A 17 11.14 -5.33 -14.03
CA GLU A 17 10.22 -6.44 -13.82
C GLU A 17 9.12 -6.49 -14.89
N ARG A 18 8.49 -5.35 -15.21
CA ARG A 18 7.46 -5.28 -16.25
C ARG A 18 7.96 -5.83 -17.58
N ASP A 19 9.18 -5.46 -17.97
CA ASP A 19 9.72 -5.76 -19.29
C ASP A 19 10.34 -7.17 -19.38
N GLU A 20 10.91 -7.69 -18.28
CA GLU A 20 11.65 -8.97 -18.27
C GLU A 20 10.87 -10.14 -17.67
N ASN A 21 10.11 -9.94 -16.59
CA ASN A 21 9.39 -11.00 -15.88
C ASN A 21 8.13 -10.46 -15.16
N PRO A 22 7.09 -10.08 -15.92
CA PRO A 22 5.91 -9.42 -15.36
C PRO A 22 5.14 -10.37 -14.45
N THR A 23 4.79 -9.89 -13.26
CA THR A 23 3.95 -10.63 -12.30
C THR A 23 2.62 -9.94 -12.01
N MET A 24 2.31 -8.86 -12.74
CA MET A 24 1.07 -8.10 -12.66
C MET A 24 0.54 -7.84 -14.08
N SER A 25 -0.69 -7.35 -14.18
CA SER A 25 -1.24 -6.95 -15.48
C SER A 25 -0.63 -5.63 -15.97
N ASP A 26 -0.59 -5.42 -17.29
CA ASP A 26 -0.14 -4.15 -17.89
C ASP A 26 -0.92 -2.94 -17.36
N ASP A 27 -2.22 -3.10 -17.12
CA ASP A 27 -3.08 -2.06 -16.52
C ASP A 27 -2.58 -1.72 -15.10
N THR A 28 -2.25 -2.73 -14.29
CA THR A 28 -1.69 -2.54 -12.94
C THR A 28 -0.33 -1.83 -12.99
N TYR A 29 0.57 -2.24 -13.88
CA TYR A 29 1.85 -1.57 -14.07
C TYR A 29 1.66 -0.11 -14.50
N THR A 30 0.74 0.15 -15.43
CA THR A 30 0.45 1.51 -15.93
C THR A 30 -0.05 2.41 -14.80
N ILE A 31 -0.92 1.90 -13.92
CA ILE A 31 -1.40 2.64 -12.76
C ILE A 31 -0.26 2.95 -11.78
N ILE A 32 0.59 1.97 -11.45
CA ILE A 32 1.66 2.14 -10.45
C ILE A 32 2.79 3.03 -10.98
N LEU A 33 3.19 2.84 -12.24
CA LEU A 33 4.27 3.61 -12.89
C LEU A 33 3.79 4.97 -13.43
N GLY A 34 2.49 5.23 -13.40
CA GLY A 34 1.91 6.49 -13.83
C GLY A 34 2.42 7.70 -13.06
N ASN A 35 1.97 8.88 -13.51
CA ASN A 35 2.29 10.18 -12.91
C ASN A 35 1.05 10.88 -12.32
N GLU A 36 -0.01 10.12 -12.07
CA GLU A 36 -1.26 10.66 -11.52
C GLU A 36 -1.20 10.81 -9.99
N VAL A 37 -2.07 11.65 -9.43
CA VAL A 37 -2.18 11.82 -7.98
C VAL A 37 -2.86 10.58 -7.38
N GLY A 38 -2.28 10.00 -6.33
CA GLY A 38 -2.86 8.85 -5.63
C GLY A 38 -2.38 7.48 -6.14
N LEU A 39 -1.12 7.39 -6.58
CA LEU A 39 -0.53 6.12 -6.98
C LEU A 39 -0.54 5.10 -5.83
N PRO A 40 -0.81 3.80 -6.11
CA PRO A 40 -0.73 2.75 -5.10
C PRO A 40 0.67 2.68 -4.47
N ILE A 41 0.72 2.62 -3.15
CA ILE A 41 1.95 2.45 -2.36
C ILE A 41 2.19 0.98 -2.02
N GLY A 42 1.15 0.14 -2.15
CA GLY A 42 1.23 -1.30 -2.02
C GLY A 42 0.18 -1.98 -2.89
N VAL A 43 0.41 -3.27 -3.20
CA VAL A 43 -0.60 -4.18 -3.75
C VAL A 43 -0.41 -5.58 -3.17
N CYS A 44 -1.51 -6.25 -2.84
CA CYS A 44 -1.54 -7.66 -2.47
C CYS A 44 -1.96 -8.53 -3.67
N LEU A 45 -1.06 -9.40 -4.12
CA LEU A 45 -1.24 -10.33 -5.22
C LEU A 45 -1.51 -11.73 -4.69
N ASP A 46 -2.78 -12.12 -4.67
CA ASP A 46 -3.20 -13.37 -4.06
C ASP A 46 -2.68 -14.62 -4.76
N ASP A 47 -2.69 -14.61 -6.10
CA ASP A 47 -2.35 -15.76 -6.94
C ASP A 47 -0.92 -16.24 -6.71
N ILE A 48 0.00 -15.28 -6.52
CA ILE A 48 1.42 -15.55 -6.28
C ILE A 48 1.82 -15.40 -4.80
N LYS A 49 0.86 -15.15 -3.91
CA LYS A 49 1.05 -14.91 -2.47
C LYS A 49 2.16 -13.89 -2.20
N MET A 50 2.04 -12.71 -2.80
CA MET A 50 3.04 -11.65 -2.70
C MET A 50 2.40 -10.30 -2.41
N ILE A 51 2.95 -9.55 -1.47
CA ILE A 51 2.66 -8.14 -1.25
C ILE A 51 3.82 -7.36 -1.84
N LYS A 52 3.53 -6.41 -2.71
CA LYS A 52 4.51 -5.54 -3.34
C LYS A 52 4.33 -4.12 -2.81
N ILE A 53 5.40 -3.51 -2.32
CA ILE A 53 5.39 -2.16 -1.74
C ILE A 53 6.26 -1.24 -2.60
N PHE A 54 5.74 -0.06 -2.93
CA PHE A 54 6.34 0.92 -3.84
C PHE A 54 6.64 2.24 -3.10
N PRO A 55 7.72 2.32 -2.28
CA PRO A 55 8.08 3.52 -1.54
C PRO A 55 8.22 4.77 -2.42
N PHE A 56 8.66 4.60 -3.67
CA PHE A 56 8.86 5.67 -4.63
C PHE A 56 7.56 6.36 -5.11
N ASN A 57 6.38 5.83 -4.76
CA ASN A 57 5.08 6.45 -5.01
C ASN A 57 4.62 7.39 -3.89
N LEU A 58 5.38 7.47 -2.79
CA LEU A 58 5.14 8.45 -1.75
C LEU A 58 5.70 9.80 -2.17
N ASP A 59 4.82 10.72 -2.53
CA ASP A 59 5.15 12.13 -2.78
C ASP A 59 5.23 12.86 -1.44
N ASP A 60 6.39 12.79 -0.78
CA ASP A 60 6.66 13.62 0.40
C ASP A 60 8.16 13.94 0.50
N SER A 61 8.46 15.24 0.64
CA SER A 61 9.85 15.72 0.79
C SER A 61 10.44 15.43 2.18
N ASP A 62 9.61 14.99 3.13
CA ASP A 62 10.04 14.59 4.46
C ASP A 62 10.11 13.05 4.59
N ASN A 63 11.34 12.56 4.67
CA ASN A 63 11.69 11.15 4.82
C ASN A 63 11.00 10.49 6.04
N ASP A 64 10.79 11.24 7.12
CA ASP A 64 10.16 10.72 8.33
C ASP A 64 8.67 10.38 8.12
N ILE A 65 7.98 11.17 7.30
CA ILE A 65 6.58 10.92 6.92
C ILE A 65 6.49 9.71 5.99
N VAL A 66 7.40 9.64 5.01
CA VAL A 66 7.49 8.51 4.07
C VAL A 66 7.65 7.20 4.83
N LYS A 67 8.62 7.11 5.74
CA LYS A 67 8.86 5.91 6.56
C LYS A 67 7.60 5.46 7.31
N CYS A 68 6.88 6.40 7.89
CA CYS A 68 5.67 6.10 8.67
C CYS A 68 4.50 5.66 7.79
N LYS A 69 4.29 6.32 6.64
CA LYS A 69 3.26 5.94 5.66
C LYS A 69 3.49 4.53 5.11
N ILE A 70 4.75 4.12 4.90
CA ILE A 70 5.08 2.75 4.47
C ILE A 70 4.58 1.72 5.47
N ILE A 71 4.82 1.92 6.78
CA ILE A 71 4.38 0.96 7.81
C ILE A 71 2.86 0.80 7.81
N TRP A 72 2.12 1.91 7.71
CA TRP A 72 0.66 1.85 7.62
C TRP A 72 0.20 1.05 6.38
N ASN A 73 0.81 1.29 5.21
CA ASN A 73 0.49 0.57 3.98
C ASN A 73 0.83 -0.93 4.09
N VAL A 74 1.92 -1.29 4.76
CA VAL A 74 2.25 -2.69 5.04
C VAL A 74 1.16 -3.36 5.89
N PHE A 75 0.63 -2.70 6.92
CA PHE A 75 -0.50 -3.24 7.69
C PHE A 75 -1.76 -3.40 6.84
N HIS A 76 -2.04 -2.43 5.97
CA HIS A 76 -3.16 -2.49 5.04
C HIS A 76 -3.05 -3.70 4.10
N GLU A 77 -1.91 -3.90 3.43
CA GLU A 77 -1.74 -5.03 2.51
C GLU A 77 -1.69 -6.40 3.20
N ILE A 78 -1.10 -6.48 4.41
CA ILE A 78 -1.17 -7.70 5.22
C ILE A 78 -2.62 -8.05 5.55
N ARG A 79 -3.48 -7.05 5.74
CA ARG A 79 -4.90 -7.29 5.97
C ARG A 79 -5.58 -7.86 4.72
N HIS A 80 -5.26 -7.37 3.53
CA HIS A 80 -5.72 -7.98 2.28
C HIS A 80 -5.26 -9.43 2.15
N ALA A 81 -3.98 -9.73 2.40
CA ALA A 81 -3.47 -11.10 2.40
C ALA A 81 -4.24 -12.00 3.38
N TRP A 82 -4.55 -11.49 4.58
CA TRP A 82 -5.37 -12.22 5.54
C TRP A 82 -6.80 -12.43 5.04
N GLN A 83 -7.45 -11.39 4.49
CA GLN A 83 -8.81 -11.47 3.94
C GLN A 83 -8.90 -12.55 2.85
N HIS A 84 -7.95 -12.56 1.91
CA HIS A 84 -7.87 -13.59 0.87
C HIS A 84 -7.66 -14.99 1.45
N SER A 85 -6.77 -15.14 2.44
CA SER A 85 -6.55 -16.43 3.11
C SER A 85 -7.81 -16.98 3.83
N LYS A 86 -8.76 -16.10 4.14
CA LYS A 86 -10.05 -16.41 4.77
C LYS A 86 -11.21 -16.44 3.79
N GLN A 87 -10.94 -16.23 2.49
CA GLN A 87 -11.96 -16.15 1.45
C GLN A 87 -13.05 -15.10 1.79
N LEU A 88 -12.63 -14.00 2.41
CA LEU A 88 -13.52 -12.89 2.73
C LEU A 88 -13.59 -11.92 1.55
N PHE A 89 -14.77 -11.34 1.34
CA PHE A 89 -15.01 -10.32 0.30
C PHE A 89 -14.69 -10.80 -1.14
N THR A 90 -15.10 -12.02 -1.47
CA THR A 90 -14.92 -12.61 -2.81
C THR A 90 -15.58 -11.76 -3.90
N GLU A 91 -14.74 -11.29 -4.83
CA GLU A 91 -15.02 -10.73 -6.16
C GLU A 91 -16.35 -9.98 -6.34
N GLU A 92 -16.41 -8.74 -5.87
CA GLU A 92 -16.84 -7.70 -6.81
C GLU A 92 -15.55 -7.15 -7.43
N ASN A 93 -15.29 -7.51 -8.69
CA ASN A 93 -14.19 -6.93 -9.47
C ASN A 93 -14.27 -5.42 -9.35
N ILE A 94 -13.35 -4.84 -8.56
CA ILE A 94 -13.28 -3.39 -8.46
C ILE A 94 -12.78 -2.92 -9.82
N ASP A 95 -13.68 -2.37 -10.61
CA ASP A 95 -13.36 -1.73 -11.87
C ASP A 95 -12.53 -0.47 -11.59
N LEU A 96 -11.21 -0.65 -11.53
CA LEU A 96 -10.22 0.42 -11.46
C LEU A 96 -10.29 1.36 -12.68
N LYS A 97 -10.99 0.98 -13.77
CA LYS A 97 -11.18 1.81 -14.97
C LYS A 97 -12.33 2.80 -14.83
N SER A 98 -13.34 2.48 -14.01
CA SER A 98 -14.33 3.48 -13.65
C SER A 98 -13.65 4.45 -12.69
N GLY A 99 -13.39 5.68 -13.12
CA GLY A 99 -12.70 6.74 -12.36
C GLY A 99 -13.42 7.20 -11.07
N ASN A 100 -14.05 6.27 -10.35
CA ASN A 100 -14.78 6.46 -9.12
C ASN A 100 -13.95 5.89 -7.96
N ILE A 101 -12.80 6.53 -7.71
CA ILE A 101 -11.93 6.31 -6.54
C ILE A 101 -12.75 6.25 -5.23
N LYS A 102 -13.84 7.03 -5.13
CA LYS A 102 -14.76 6.97 -3.99
C LYS A 102 -15.47 5.62 -3.84
N LYS A 103 -15.79 4.93 -4.93
CA LYS A 103 -16.41 3.60 -4.89
C LYS A 103 -15.38 2.54 -4.46
N TYR A 104 -14.13 2.67 -4.90
CA TYR A 104 -13.01 1.84 -4.46
C TYR A 104 -12.80 1.94 -2.93
N TYR A 105 -12.60 3.15 -2.39
CA TYR A 105 -12.43 3.34 -0.94
C TYR A 105 -13.61 2.91 -0.08
N ASN A 106 -14.82 2.86 -0.65
CA ASN A 106 -16.01 2.41 0.07
C ASN A 106 -16.22 0.89 0.02
N HIS A 107 -15.39 0.16 -0.74
CA HIS A 107 -15.49 -1.29 -0.80
C HIS A 107 -15.27 -1.92 0.59
N PRO A 108 -16.04 -2.95 0.99
CA PRO A 108 -15.92 -3.54 2.32
C PRO A 108 -14.50 -4.05 2.66
N SER A 109 -13.78 -4.60 1.68
CA SER A 109 -12.39 -5.06 1.88
C SER A 109 -11.45 -3.90 2.21
N GLU A 110 -11.54 -2.80 1.46
CA GLU A 110 -10.75 -1.57 1.65
C GLU A 110 -11.06 -0.93 3.00
N ARG A 111 -12.33 -0.85 3.38
CA ARG A 111 -12.74 -0.30 4.69
C ARG A 111 -12.20 -1.13 5.87
N ASP A 112 -12.23 -2.46 5.75
CA ASP A 112 -11.67 -3.35 6.76
C ASP A 112 -10.13 -3.25 6.81
N ALA A 113 -9.46 -3.21 5.66
CA ALA A 113 -8.01 -3.02 5.55
C ALA A 113 -7.54 -1.69 6.16
N ASN A 114 -8.21 -0.59 5.81
CA ASN A 114 -7.94 0.74 6.36
C ASN A 114 -8.16 0.77 7.87
N SER A 115 -9.30 0.28 8.36
CA SER A 115 -9.60 0.30 9.80
C SER A 115 -8.61 -0.57 10.60
N PHE A 116 -8.16 -1.69 10.04
CA PHE A 116 -7.13 -2.51 10.65
C PHE A 116 -5.78 -1.79 10.71
N ALA A 117 -5.35 -1.19 9.60
CA ALA A 117 -4.10 -0.44 9.51
C ALA A 117 -4.09 0.74 10.50
N ASP A 118 -5.17 1.52 10.56
CA ASP A 118 -5.31 2.64 11.52
C ASP A 118 -5.15 2.16 12.96
N LYS A 119 -5.90 1.11 13.37
CA LYS A 119 -5.85 0.60 14.73
C LYS A 119 -4.46 0.09 15.11
N LEU A 120 -3.80 -0.67 14.23
CA LEU A 120 -2.46 -1.16 14.49
C LEU A 120 -1.44 -0.02 14.54
N TYR A 121 -1.52 0.92 13.61
CA TYR A 121 -0.61 2.04 13.57
C TYR A 121 -0.75 2.92 14.82
N GLU A 122 -1.98 3.30 15.20
CA GLU A 122 -2.25 4.11 16.39
C GLU A 122 -1.83 3.41 17.68
N SER A 123 -2.12 2.11 17.81
CA SER A 123 -1.79 1.34 19.02
C SER A 123 -0.27 1.14 19.20
N ASN A 124 0.51 1.24 18.13
CA ASN A 124 1.96 0.99 18.13
C ASN A 124 2.78 2.23 17.75
N ILE A 125 2.18 3.42 17.70
CA ILE A 125 2.82 4.60 17.11
C ILE A 125 4.14 4.95 17.80
N ASP A 126 4.21 4.89 19.12
CA ASP A 126 5.43 5.27 19.84
C ASP A 126 6.57 4.27 19.57
N ASP A 127 6.26 3.00 19.38
CA ASP A 127 7.25 1.98 18.99
C ASP A 127 7.68 2.12 17.53
N ILE A 128 6.74 2.38 16.63
CA ILE A 128 7.02 2.63 15.20
C ILE A 128 7.98 3.82 15.07
N LEU A 129 7.67 4.94 15.75
CA LEU A 129 8.52 6.12 15.77
C LEU A 129 9.92 5.84 16.31
N ARG A 130 10.01 5.05 17.38
CA ARG A 130 11.28 4.66 17.98
C ARG A 130 12.13 3.81 17.03
N ILE A 131 11.55 2.80 16.39
CA ILE A 131 12.25 1.89 15.46
C ILE A 131 12.71 2.64 14.21
N LEU A 132 11.90 3.56 13.70
CA LEU A 132 12.21 4.33 12.50
C LEU A 132 13.10 5.56 12.78
N GLU A 133 13.42 5.80 14.06
CA GLU A 133 14.18 6.95 14.57
C GLU A 133 13.53 8.30 14.20
N VAL A 134 12.19 8.33 14.14
CA VAL A 134 11.39 9.51 13.76
C VAL A 134 10.96 10.29 15.00
N LYS A 135 11.15 11.61 14.98
CA LYS A 135 10.65 12.47 16.08
C LYS A 135 9.15 12.74 15.91
N LYS A 136 8.37 12.48 16.95
CA LYS A 136 6.90 12.68 17.00
C LYS A 136 6.43 14.07 16.54
N GLY A 137 7.22 15.12 16.80
CA GLY A 137 6.92 16.49 16.38
C GLY A 137 6.96 16.72 14.86
N ASN A 138 7.64 15.87 14.09
CA ASN A 138 7.73 15.98 12.64
C ASN A 138 6.42 15.54 11.95
N ILE A 139 5.76 14.49 12.47
CA ILE A 139 4.48 14.00 11.93
C ILE A 139 3.33 14.99 12.15
N ILE A 140 3.30 15.67 13.31
CA ILE A 140 2.20 16.60 13.65
C ILE A 140 2.16 17.80 12.70
N LYS A 141 3.31 18.25 12.20
CA LYS A 141 3.40 19.38 11.26
C LYS A 141 2.83 19.09 9.88
N SER A 142 2.68 17.82 9.51
CA SER A 142 2.20 17.43 8.16
C SER A 142 0.70 17.14 8.07
N LYS A 143 -0.04 17.19 9.18
CA LYS A 143 -1.48 16.85 9.18
C LYS A 143 -2.36 17.89 8.48
N ARG A 144 -2.63 17.63 7.19
CA ARG A 144 -3.98 17.40 6.65
C ARG A 144 -3.93 16.10 5.85
N LEU A 145 -4.18 14.99 6.53
CA LEU A 145 -4.28 13.65 5.91
C LEU A 145 -5.74 13.19 6.03
N HIS A 146 -6.55 13.63 5.09
CA HIS A 146 -7.84 13.06 4.68
C HIS A 146 -7.98 13.27 3.18
#